data_AF-A0A920UG87-F1
#
_entry.id   AF-A0A920UG87-F1
#
_cell.length_a   1.000
_cell.length_b   1.000
_cell.length_c   1.000
_cell.angle_alpha   90.00
_cell.angle_beta   90.00
_cell.angle_gamma   90.00
#
_symmetry.space_group_name_H-M   'P 1'
#
loop_
_entity.id
_entity.type
_entity.pdbx_description
1 polymer ?
#
loop_
_entity_poly.entity_id
_entity_poly.type
_entity_poly.pdbx_seq_one_letter_code
_entity_poly.pdbx_strand_id
1 'polypeptide(L)'
;MHGMEFNNGNQVSRQCAIGVLDAMGPNDELGVVLWDGQDRWLFPLTKVGDRQDLGRQIMGMNQGDLPSFQNVMTIGYQGLKESSASIRHMILFSDGDPAAPGDELMASMRDEKITVSTVLIAGHAGPDTMIEIAEKGDGRFYNIPTRAQLPQIFLKETASFSRPPFRGAVHAQQVAASEALTRVRGGAIPTARLCRHQRKTPRRTPLLTAQGDPLLAHWQYGLGRAVAFTSDARAKWGSRWINWARYRTFWVQIPIGAPRIETGDLSADVAIERGNGIISVEAMDAAGNYRTS
;
A
#
# COMPACT_ATOMS: atom_id res chain seq x y z
N MET A 1 2.49 21.95 -1.51
CA MET A 1 2.76 22.29 -2.92
C MET A 1 3.61 23.53 -2.99
N HIS A 2 4.50 23.59 -3.97
CA HIS A 2 5.57 24.58 -4.10
C HIS A 2 5.77 24.94 -5.58
N GLY A 3 6.30 26.13 -5.83
CA GLY A 3 6.62 26.60 -7.16
C GLY A 3 7.98 26.16 -7.64
N MET A 4 7.99 25.39 -8.72
CA MET A 4 9.22 24.79 -9.24
C MET A 4 9.96 25.76 -10.17
N GLU A 5 11.29 25.72 -10.17
CA GLU A 5 12.15 26.68 -10.86
C GLU A 5 12.24 26.53 -12.39
N PHE A 6 11.50 25.59 -12.98
CA PHE A 6 11.46 25.40 -14.43
C PHE A 6 10.21 26.03 -15.07
N ASN A 7 10.32 26.41 -16.34
CA ASN A 7 9.25 27.08 -17.10
C ASN A 7 7.90 26.37 -16.94
N ASN A 8 6.82 27.01 -16.47
CA ASN A 8 5.50 26.40 -16.20
C ASN A 8 5.44 25.32 -15.08
N GLY A 9 6.39 25.27 -14.15
CA GLY A 9 6.36 24.34 -13.01
C GLY A 9 5.08 24.41 -12.17
N ASN A 10 4.57 25.63 -11.93
CA ASN A 10 3.29 25.84 -11.27
C ASN A 10 2.11 25.21 -12.00
N GLN A 11 2.09 25.28 -13.35
CA GLN A 11 1.03 24.66 -14.13
C GLN A 11 1.05 23.14 -14.01
N VAL A 12 2.24 22.54 -13.97
CA VAL A 12 2.44 21.11 -13.77
C VAL A 12 1.89 20.69 -12.42
N SER A 13 2.28 21.37 -11.35
CA SER A 13 1.78 21.10 -10.00
C SER A 13 0.25 21.18 -9.90
N ARG A 14 -0.38 22.16 -10.57
CA ARG A 14 -1.86 22.23 -10.66
C ARG A 14 -2.44 21.01 -11.36
N GLN A 15 -1.89 20.63 -12.51
CA GLN A 15 -2.32 19.44 -13.25
C GLN A 15 -2.16 18.16 -12.41
N CYS A 16 -1.13 18.08 -11.57
CA CYS A 16 -0.98 16.98 -10.63
C CYS A 16 -2.13 16.89 -9.64
N ALA A 17 -2.44 18.01 -8.98
CA ALA A 17 -3.50 18.06 -8.00
C ALA A 17 -4.88 17.78 -8.64
N ILE A 18 -5.11 18.23 -9.88
CA ILE A 18 -6.31 17.85 -10.65
C ILE A 18 -6.34 16.35 -10.94
N GLY A 19 -5.23 15.75 -11.38
CA GLY A 19 -5.16 14.31 -11.61
C GLY A 19 -5.45 13.47 -10.36
N VAL A 20 -5.06 13.97 -9.18
CA VAL A 20 -5.43 13.35 -7.89
C VAL A 20 -6.93 13.49 -7.64
N LEU A 21 -7.49 14.70 -7.77
CA LEU A 21 -8.92 14.96 -7.59
C LEU A 21 -9.81 14.10 -8.50
N ASP A 22 -9.41 13.91 -9.77
CA ASP A 22 -10.16 13.12 -10.76
C ASP A 22 -10.22 11.63 -10.40
N ALA A 23 -9.19 11.11 -9.73
CA ALA A 23 -9.10 9.71 -9.35
C ALA A 23 -9.77 9.38 -8.01
N MET A 24 -10.25 10.39 -7.28
CA MET A 24 -10.93 10.24 -5.99
C MET A 24 -12.44 10.12 -6.15
N GLY A 25 -13.07 9.29 -5.32
CA GLY A 25 -14.52 9.18 -5.21
C GLY A 25 -15.14 10.35 -4.43
N PRO A 26 -16.46 10.58 -4.56
CA PRO A 26 -17.14 11.70 -3.90
C PRO A 26 -17.14 11.64 -2.37
N ASN A 27 -16.90 10.46 -1.79
CA ASN A 27 -16.82 10.26 -0.34
C ASN A 27 -15.39 10.35 0.21
N ASP A 28 -14.39 10.41 -0.66
CA ASP A 28 -13.00 10.57 -0.22
C ASP A 28 -12.78 12.02 0.23
N GLU A 29 -11.74 12.25 1.05
CA GLU A 29 -11.41 13.57 1.56
C GLU A 29 -10.11 14.07 0.92
N LEU A 30 -10.12 15.31 0.41
CA LEU A 30 -8.97 15.97 -0.18
C LEU A 30 -8.71 17.30 0.52
N GLY A 31 -7.44 17.60 0.75
CA GLY A 31 -6.96 18.89 1.23
C GLY A 31 -5.69 19.24 0.47
N VAL A 32 -5.43 20.53 0.28
CA VAL A 32 -4.22 20.99 -0.40
C VAL A 32 -3.55 22.06 0.44
N VAL A 33 -2.30 21.81 0.83
CA VAL A 33 -1.43 22.81 1.46
C VAL A 33 -0.49 23.37 0.40
N LEU A 34 -0.34 24.68 0.35
CA LEU A 34 0.63 25.34 -0.51
C LEU A 34 1.48 26.35 0.27
N TRP A 35 2.55 26.78 -0.38
CA TRP A 35 3.32 27.94 0.03
C TRP A 35 3.28 29.01 -1.05
N ASP A 36 2.91 30.23 -0.68
CA ASP A 36 2.82 31.40 -1.57
C ASP A 36 3.46 32.66 -0.95
N GLY A 37 4.48 32.45 -0.11
CA GLY A 37 5.04 33.44 0.82
C GLY A 37 4.66 33.14 2.28
N GLN A 38 3.65 32.31 2.50
CA GLN A 38 3.23 31.77 3.79
C GLN A 38 2.80 30.30 3.65
N ASP A 39 3.03 29.48 4.68
CA ASP A 39 2.51 28.11 4.75
C ASP A 39 1.00 28.13 5.06
N ARG A 40 0.15 27.66 4.14
CA ARG A 40 -1.31 27.65 4.38
C ARG A 40 -2.07 26.57 3.62
N TRP A 41 -3.27 26.27 4.11
CA TRP A 41 -4.26 25.55 3.32
C TRP A 41 -4.72 26.40 2.12
N LEU A 42 -4.78 25.79 0.94
CA LEU A 42 -5.63 26.24 -0.15
C LEU A 42 -7.08 26.03 0.25
N PHE A 43 -7.38 24.79 0.65
CA PHE A 43 -8.59 24.36 1.34
C PHE A 43 -8.22 23.21 2.29
N PRO A 44 -8.81 23.16 3.49
CA PRO A 44 -8.57 22.09 4.46
C PRO A 44 -9.13 20.76 3.94
N LEU A 45 -8.78 19.67 4.62
CA LEU A 45 -9.29 18.34 4.31
C LEU A 45 -10.82 18.34 4.32
N THR A 46 -11.44 18.08 3.16
CA THR A 46 -12.89 18.12 2.97
C THR A 46 -13.34 17.01 2.02
N LYS A 47 -14.60 16.58 2.12
CA LYS A 47 -15.15 15.60 1.18
C LYS A 47 -15.11 16.13 -0.25
N VAL A 48 -14.68 15.29 -1.17
CA VAL A 48 -14.55 15.63 -2.59
C VAL A 48 -15.88 16.04 -3.21
N GLY A 49 -16.97 15.33 -2.91
CA GLY A 49 -18.32 15.68 -3.39
C GLY A 49 -18.36 15.95 -4.90
N ASP A 50 -18.84 17.14 -5.28
CA ASP A 50 -18.70 17.67 -6.64
C ASP A 50 -17.32 18.32 -6.81
N ARG A 51 -16.57 17.82 -7.80
CA ARG A 51 -15.18 18.21 -8.07
C ARG A 51 -15.03 19.61 -8.67
N GLN A 52 -16.10 20.23 -9.15
CA GLN A 52 -16.01 21.50 -9.88
C GLN A 52 -15.37 22.63 -9.07
N ASP A 53 -15.78 22.80 -7.81
CA ASP A 53 -15.28 23.90 -6.98
C ASP A 53 -13.82 23.68 -6.56
N LEU A 54 -13.50 22.48 -6.05
CA LEU A 54 -12.13 22.11 -5.69
C LEU A 54 -11.18 22.20 -6.89
N GLY A 55 -11.63 21.76 -8.07
CA GLY A 55 -10.86 21.87 -9.31
C GLY A 55 -10.57 23.33 -9.70
N ARG A 56 -11.55 24.23 -9.54
CA ARG A 56 -11.36 25.67 -9.78
C ARG A 56 -10.34 26.27 -8.82
N GLN A 57 -10.42 25.93 -7.52
CA GLN A 57 -9.46 26.39 -6.51
C GLN A 57 -8.03 25.91 -6.82
N ILE A 58 -7.86 24.64 -7.16
CA ILE A 58 -6.56 24.06 -7.56
C ILE A 58 -6.00 24.80 -8.79
N MET A 59 -6.81 25.01 -9.83
CA MET A 59 -6.35 25.70 -11.04
C MET A 59 -5.98 27.17 -10.80
N GLY A 60 -6.60 27.81 -9.81
CA GLY A 60 -6.32 29.20 -9.42
C GLY A 60 -5.15 29.37 -8.45
N MET A 61 -4.60 28.29 -7.86
CA MET A 61 -3.58 28.40 -6.83
C MET A 61 -2.28 28.98 -7.39
N ASN A 62 -1.63 29.89 -6.67
CA ASN A 62 -0.33 30.43 -7.05
C ASN A 62 0.68 30.08 -5.96
N GLN A 63 1.76 29.41 -6.33
CA GLN A 63 2.70 28.83 -5.39
C GLN A 63 4.09 29.39 -5.67
N GLY A 64 4.77 29.78 -4.61
CA GLY A 64 6.11 30.34 -4.66
C GLY A 64 7.15 29.31 -4.25
N ASP A 65 8.39 29.78 -4.13
CA ASP A 65 9.54 28.96 -3.80
C ASP A 65 9.69 28.66 -2.28
N LEU A 66 9.65 27.38 -1.91
CA LEU A 66 9.41 26.88 -0.57
C LEU A 66 10.76 26.63 0.08
N PRO A 67 11.08 27.25 1.22
CA PRO A 67 12.39 27.06 1.84
C PRO A 67 12.57 25.70 2.51
N SER A 68 11.49 25.10 3.05
CA SER A 68 11.54 23.82 3.76
C SER A 68 10.20 23.11 3.74
N PHE A 69 10.24 21.77 3.68
CA PHE A 69 9.03 20.95 3.78
C PHE A 69 8.43 20.87 5.19
N GLN A 70 9.16 21.25 6.23
CA GLN A 70 8.76 21.07 7.62
C GLN A 70 7.35 21.60 7.93
N ASN A 71 7.09 22.86 7.61
CA ASN A 71 5.84 23.52 7.99
C ASN A 71 4.65 23.02 7.16
N VAL A 72 4.79 22.99 5.82
CA VAL A 72 3.72 22.50 4.94
C VAL A 72 3.33 21.05 5.26
N MET A 73 4.29 20.20 5.60
CA MET A 73 4.03 18.82 6.00
C MET A 73 3.39 18.74 7.39
N THR A 74 3.77 19.61 8.33
CA THR A 74 3.15 19.68 9.66
C THR A 74 1.67 20.08 9.56
N ILE A 75 1.34 21.06 8.73
CA ILE A 75 -0.05 21.46 8.48
C ILE A 75 -0.86 20.30 7.89
N GLY A 76 -0.32 19.64 6.86
CA GLY A 76 -0.96 18.49 6.24
C GLY A 76 -1.14 17.31 7.21
N TYR A 77 -0.14 17.05 8.04
CA TYR A 77 -0.18 16.03 9.10
C TYR A 77 -1.32 16.27 10.09
N GLN A 78 -1.47 17.50 10.58
CA GLN A 78 -2.54 17.85 11.53
C GLN A 78 -3.93 17.58 10.93
N GLY A 79 -4.15 17.99 9.67
CA GLY A 79 -5.41 17.72 8.98
C GLY A 79 -5.68 16.22 8.77
N LEU A 80 -4.65 15.45 8.38
CA LEU A 80 -4.78 14.00 8.21
C LEU A 80 -5.01 13.26 9.53
N LYS A 81 -4.41 13.73 10.62
CA LYS A 81 -4.56 13.14 11.96
C LYS A 81 -6.02 13.18 12.45
N GLU A 82 -6.74 14.25 12.13
CA GLU A 82 -8.15 14.44 12.49
C GLU A 82 -9.12 13.61 11.63
N SER A 83 -8.68 13.12 10.47
CA SER A 83 -9.51 12.31 9.58
C SER A 83 -9.81 10.93 10.16
N SER A 84 -11.06 10.50 10.00
CA SER A 84 -11.53 9.15 10.33
C SER A 84 -11.39 8.15 9.17
N ALA A 85 -10.81 8.57 8.04
CA ALA A 85 -10.62 7.72 6.88
C ALA A 85 -9.72 6.51 7.21
N SER A 86 -10.04 5.34 6.64
CA SER A 86 -9.25 4.12 6.87
C SER A 86 -7.85 4.17 6.22
N ILE A 87 -7.65 5.08 5.28
CA ILE A 87 -6.40 5.30 4.56
C ILE A 87 -6.11 6.80 4.64
N ARG A 88 -4.93 7.15 5.13
CA ARG A 88 -4.45 8.54 5.23
C ARG A 88 -3.11 8.63 4.52
N HIS A 89 -3.01 9.52 3.55
CA HIS A 89 -1.86 9.58 2.65
C HIS A 89 -1.55 11.01 2.26
N MET A 90 -0.26 11.36 2.22
CA MET A 90 0.25 12.65 1.77
C MET A 90 1.08 12.46 0.49
N ILE A 91 0.85 13.32 -0.51
CA ILE A 91 1.67 13.37 -1.72
C ILE A 91 2.38 14.72 -1.77
N LEU A 92 3.71 14.68 -1.84
CA LEU A 92 4.56 15.87 -1.94
C LEU A 92 5.03 16.06 -3.39
N PHE A 93 4.69 17.20 -3.98
CA PHE A 93 5.16 17.60 -5.31
C PHE A 93 6.20 18.71 -5.17
N SER A 94 7.41 18.49 -5.72
CA SER A 94 8.52 19.46 -5.69
C SER A 94 9.57 19.13 -6.76
N ASP A 95 10.46 20.08 -7.04
CA ASP A 95 11.71 19.89 -7.80
C ASP A 95 12.91 19.49 -6.90
N GLY A 96 12.67 19.28 -5.61
CA GLY A 96 13.64 18.73 -4.65
C GLY A 96 14.53 19.76 -3.97
N ASP A 97 14.39 21.05 -4.29
CA ASP A 97 15.18 22.13 -3.68
C ASP A 97 14.89 22.38 -2.19
N PRO A 98 13.64 22.32 -1.69
CA PRO A 98 13.34 22.64 -0.30
C PRO A 98 14.03 21.69 0.69
N ALA A 99 14.46 22.24 1.83
CA ALA A 99 15.07 21.45 2.91
C ALA A 99 14.11 20.35 3.44
N ALA A 100 14.68 19.18 3.73
CA ALA A 100 13.96 18.03 4.27
C ALA A 100 13.21 18.36 5.58
N PRO A 101 12.08 17.70 5.88
CA PRO A 101 11.46 17.77 7.19
C PRO A 101 12.31 17.04 8.25
N GLY A 102 12.11 17.37 9.52
CA GLY A 102 12.75 16.70 10.64
C GLY A 102 12.24 15.26 10.83
N ASP A 103 13.12 14.41 11.36
CA ASP A 103 12.84 12.98 11.59
C ASP A 103 11.67 12.73 12.55
N GLU A 104 11.46 13.62 13.52
CA GLU A 104 10.36 13.54 14.49
C GLU A 104 8.99 13.65 13.80
N LEU A 105 8.86 14.51 12.79
CA LEU A 105 7.62 14.64 12.03
C LEU A 105 7.34 13.37 11.22
N MET A 106 8.36 12.84 10.56
CA MET A 106 8.25 11.61 9.78
C MET A 106 7.91 10.41 10.67
N ALA A 107 8.52 10.32 11.85
CA ALA A 107 8.19 9.31 12.85
C ALA A 107 6.73 9.43 13.32
N SER A 108 6.29 10.65 13.65
CA SER A 108 4.91 10.92 14.07
C SER A 108 3.89 10.52 13.00
N MET A 109 4.16 10.80 11.73
CA MET A 109 3.31 10.36 10.61
C MET A 109 3.23 8.84 10.52
N ARG A 110 4.37 8.13 10.62
CA ARG A 110 4.40 6.66 10.59
C ARG A 110 3.64 6.04 11.75
N ASP A 111 3.79 6.56 12.97
CA ASP A 111 3.11 6.05 14.16
C ASP A 111 1.59 6.20 14.04
N GLU A 112 1.14 7.28 13.40
CA GLU A 112 -0.25 7.52 13.03
C GLU A 112 -0.68 6.77 11.75
N LYS A 113 0.18 5.92 11.17
CA LYS A 113 -0.09 5.17 9.92
C LYS A 113 -0.46 6.08 8.75
N ILE A 114 0.10 7.28 8.70
CA ILE A 114 0.01 8.22 7.60
C ILE A 114 1.22 7.99 6.69
N THR A 115 0.97 7.61 5.44
CA THR A 115 2.06 7.38 4.48
C THR A 115 2.37 8.64 3.66
N VAL A 116 3.63 8.80 3.24
CA VAL A 116 4.08 9.95 2.44
C VAL A 116 4.77 9.48 1.18
N SER A 117 4.22 9.84 0.02
CA SER A 117 4.85 9.65 -1.28
C SER A 117 5.36 10.96 -1.83
N THR A 118 6.47 10.92 -2.56
CA THR A 118 7.12 12.10 -3.12
C THR A 118 7.19 11.99 -4.64
N VAL A 119 6.99 13.13 -5.29
CA VAL A 119 7.00 13.26 -6.74
C VAL A 119 7.96 14.38 -7.10
N LEU A 120 9.14 13.98 -7.57
CA LEU A 120 10.17 14.88 -8.06
C LEU A 120 9.87 15.23 -9.51
N ILE A 121 9.77 16.53 -9.81
CA ILE A 121 9.46 17.01 -11.16
C ILE A 121 10.62 17.87 -11.66
N ALA A 122 11.25 17.42 -12.76
CA ALA A 122 12.38 18.12 -13.37
C ALA A 122 13.43 18.57 -12.34
N GLY A 123 13.86 17.62 -11.49
CA GLY A 123 14.61 17.90 -10.26
C GLY A 123 15.85 18.77 -10.48
N HIS A 124 15.94 19.84 -9.68
CA HIS A 124 17.04 20.81 -9.72
C HIS A 124 18.17 20.43 -8.75
N ALA A 125 17.80 20.12 -7.50
CA ALA A 125 18.73 19.80 -6.40
C ALA A 125 19.08 18.30 -6.27
N GLY A 126 18.62 17.46 -7.21
CA GLY A 126 18.79 16.00 -7.16
C GLY A 126 17.67 15.28 -6.37
N PRO A 127 17.63 13.94 -6.40
CA PRO A 127 16.48 13.18 -5.91
C PRO A 127 16.55 12.77 -4.44
N ASP A 128 17.70 12.91 -3.79
CA ASP A 128 18.03 12.22 -2.53
C ASP A 128 17.07 12.60 -1.39
N THR A 129 16.82 13.90 -1.20
CA THR A 129 15.86 14.40 -0.19
C THR A 129 14.45 13.84 -0.41
N MET A 130 14.01 13.77 -1.67
CA MET A 130 12.68 13.26 -2.00
C MET A 130 12.59 11.74 -1.81
N ILE A 131 13.67 10.99 -2.12
CA ILE A 131 13.77 9.56 -1.85
C ILE A 131 13.68 9.30 -0.34
N GLU A 132 14.49 10.03 0.44
CA GLU A 132 14.57 9.88 1.89
C GLU A 132 13.21 10.15 2.57
N ILE A 133 12.50 11.20 2.15
CA ILE A 133 11.15 11.50 2.67
C ILE A 133 10.18 10.36 2.37
N ALA A 134 10.20 9.80 1.15
CA ALA A 134 9.30 8.69 0.81
C ALA A 134 9.62 7.41 1.59
N GLU A 135 10.91 7.09 1.79
CA GLU A 135 11.34 5.94 2.58
C GLU A 135 10.96 6.10 4.05
N LYS A 136 11.23 7.26 4.65
CA LYS A 136 10.80 7.58 6.02
C LYS A 136 9.28 7.67 6.13
N GLY A 137 8.56 7.92 5.05
CA GLY A 137 7.10 8.00 5.02
C GLY A 137 6.37 6.70 4.73
N ASP A 138 7.07 5.55 4.62
CA ASP A 138 6.47 4.28 4.17
C ASP A 138 5.68 4.41 2.85
N GLY A 139 6.08 5.33 1.98
CA GLY A 139 5.44 5.62 0.69
C GLY A 139 6.36 5.34 -0.49
N ARG A 140 6.20 6.11 -1.56
CA ARG A 140 6.88 5.88 -2.84
C ARG A 140 7.49 7.15 -3.39
N PHE A 141 8.70 7.01 -3.91
CA PHE A 141 9.36 8.05 -4.69
C PHE A 141 9.07 7.87 -6.18
N TYR A 142 8.73 8.97 -6.84
CA TYR A 142 8.55 9.04 -8.28
C TYR A 142 9.42 10.14 -8.87
N ASN A 143 10.33 9.78 -9.78
CA ASN A 143 11.08 10.73 -10.57
C ASN A 143 10.36 10.99 -11.90
N ILE A 144 10.03 12.25 -12.17
CA ILE A 144 9.36 12.71 -13.38
C ILE A 144 10.31 13.65 -14.13
N PRO A 145 11.14 13.11 -15.04
CA PRO A 145 12.04 13.94 -15.84
C PRO A 145 11.28 14.77 -16.88
N THR A 146 10.08 14.33 -17.31
CA THR A 146 9.28 15.02 -18.32
C THR A 146 7.78 14.98 -18.01
N ARG A 147 7.08 16.08 -18.35
CA ARG A 147 5.65 16.29 -18.05
C ARG A 147 4.72 15.22 -18.61
N ALA A 148 5.09 14.60 -19.73
CA ALA A 148 4.26 13.59 -20.39
C ALA A 148 3.97 12.36 -19.52
N GLN A 149 4.75 12.13 -18.45
CA GLN A 149 4.64 10.95 -17.59
C GLN A 149 3.76 11.17 -16.35
N LEU A 150 3.39 12.41 -16.04
CA LEU A 150 2.59 12.78 -14.88
C LEU A 150 1.26 11.99 -14.78
N PRO A 151 0.45 11.86 -15.84
CA PRO A 151 -0.86 11.22 -15.74
C PRO A 151 -0.81 9.76 -15.29
N GLN A 152 0.27 9.03 -15.60
CA GLN A 152 0.39 7.62 -15.22
C GLN A 152 0.71 7.41 -13.74
N ILE A 153 1.30 8.40 -13.07
CA ILE A 153 1.63 8.31 -11.65
C ILE A 153 0.38 8.55 -10.80
N PHE A 154 -0.51 9.47 -11.20
CA PHE A 154 -1.81 9.66 -10.52
C PHE A 154 -2.68 8.41 -10.59
N LEU A 155 -2.66 7.71 -11.74
CA LEU A 155 -3.31 6.40 -11.87
C LEU A 155 -2.67 5.33 -10.97
N LYS A 156 -1.38 5.41 -10.67
CA LYS A 156 -0.70 4.41 -9.82
C LYS A 156 -0.91 4.69 -8.34
N GLU A 157 -0.80 5.94 -7.92
CA GLU A 157 -0.91 6.32 -6.51
C GLU A 157 -2.37 6.32 -6.06
N THR A 158 -3.25 7.04 -6.76
CA THR A 158 -4.66 7.14 -6.34
C THR A 158 -5.43 5.84 -6.57
N ALA A 159 -5.16 5.07 -7.64
CA ALA A 159 -5.86 3.79 -7.85
C ALA A 159 -5.39 2.66 -6.92
N SER A 160 -4.26 2.82 -6.23
CA SER A 160 -3.84 1.89 -5.17
C SER A 160 -4.70 2.06 -3.91
N PHE A 161 -5.23 3.27 -3.68
CA PHE A 161 -6.01 3.62 -2.48
C PHE A 161 -7.53 3.68 -2.72
N SER A 162 -8.00 4.06 -3.91
CA SER A 162 -9.44 4.24 -4.22
C SER A 162 -10.20 2.94 -4.50
N ARG A 163 -9.50 1.79 -4.56
CA ARG A 163 -10.12 0.50 -4.81
C ARG A 163 -10.42 -0.19 -3.48
N PRO A 164 -11.63 -0.76 -3.30
CA PRO A 164 -11.90 -1.54 -2.10
C PRO A 164 -10.81 -2.62 -1.94
N PRO A 165 -10.35 -2.88 -0.71
CA PRO A 165 -9.23 -3.80 -0.43
C PRO A 165 -9.49 -5.22 -0.92
N PHE A 166 -10.73 -5.51 -1.30
CA PHE A 166 -11.16 -6.79 -1.85
C PHE A 166 -11.78 -6.59 -3.24
N ARG A 167 -11.50 -7.52 -4.15
CA ARG A 167 -12.37 -7.75 -5.30
C ARG A 167 -13.64 -8.48 -4.85
N GLY A 168 -14.73 -8.28 -5.60
CA GLY A 168 -16.00 -8.98 -5.41
C GLY A 168 -15.89 -10.50 -5.60
N ALA A 169 -17.02 -11.18 -5.76
CA ALA A 169 -17.03 -12.64 -5.90
C ALA A 169 -16.19 -13.09 -7.10
N VAL A 170 -15.13 -13.85 -6.84
CA VAL A 170 -14.25 -14.46 -7.84
C VAL A 170 -14.38 -15.99 -7.80
N HIS A 171 -14.27 -16.60 -8.98
CA HIS A 171 -14.14 -18.04 -9.12
C HIS A 171 -12.66 -18.42 -9.26
N ALA A 172 -12.20 -19.36 -8.45
CA ALA A 172 -10.87 -19.92 -8.58
C ALA A 172 -10.92 -21.30 -9.22
N GLN A 173 -9.91 -21.58 -10.04
CA GLN A 173 -9.68 -22.86 -10.68
C GLN A 173 -8.37 -23.44 -10.20
N GLN A 174 -8.35 -24.77 -10.05
CA GLN A 174 -7.11 -25.49 -9.79
C GLN A 174 -6.32 -25.57 -11.10
N VAL A 175 -5.21 -24.85 -11.16
CA VAL A 175 -4.33 -24.78 -12.35
C VAL A 175 -3.08 -25.65 -12.22
N ALA A 176 -2.75 -26.10 -11.01
CA ALA A 176 -1.61 -26.96 -10.75
C ALA A 176 -1.93 -28.03 -9.69
N ALA A 177 -1.21 -29.15 -9.78
CA ALA A 177 -1.15 -30.13 -8.72
C ALA A 177 -0.53 -29.51 -7.45
N SER A 178 -1.16 -29.75 -6.31
CA SER A 178 -0.61 -29.38 -5.00
C SER A 178 -1.07 -30.37 -3.95
N GLU A 179 -0.16 -30.79 -3.08
CA GLU A 179 -0.44 -31.65 -1.94
C GLU A 179 -1.53 -31.06 -1.03
N ALA A 180 -1.55 -29.73 -0.92
CA ALA A 180 -2.54 -28.98 -0.16
C ALA A 180 -3.96 -29.10 -0.74
N LEU A 181 -4.10 -29.61 -1.97
CA LEU A 181 -5.37 -29.75 -2.68
C LEU A 181 -5.77 -31.19 -2.98
N THR A 182 -4.97 -32.19 -2.59
CA THR A 182 -5.16 -33.58 -3.04
C THR A 182 -6.52 -34.17 -2.64
N ARG A 183 -7.05 -33.87 -1.45
CA ARG A 183 -8.35 -34.39 -0.97
C ARG A 183 -9.54 -33.48 -1.33
N VAL A 184 -9.27 -32.34 -1.97
CA VAL A 184 -10.30 -31.41 -2.45
C VAL A 184 -10.38 -31.32 -3.98
N ARG A 185 -9.51 -32.05 -4.68
CA ARG A 185 -9.50 -32.19 -6.16
C ARG A 185 -10.87 -32.55 -6.73
N GLY A 186 -11.14 -32.04 -7.93
CA GLY A 186 -12.34 -32.34 -8.72
C GLY A 186 -13.66 -31.79 -8.18
N GLY A 187 -13.65 -31.03 -7.08
CA GLY A 187 -14.84 -30.34 -6.58
C GLY A 187 -14.89 -28.88 -7.05
N ALA A 188 -16.09 -28.34 -7.27
CA ALA A 188 -16.28 -26.92 -7.53
C ALA A 188 -15.81 -26.10 -6.32
N ILE A 189 -14.78 -25.28 -6.52
CA ILE A 189 -14.29 -24.34 -5.51
C ILE A 189 -15.31 -23.20 -5.41
N PRO A 190 -15.87 -22.92 -4.23
CA PRO A 190 -16.89 -21.88 -4.08
C PRO A 190 -16.30 -20.50 -4.35
N THR A 191 -17.17 -19.56 -4.74
CA THR A 191 -16.77 -18.16 -4.95
C THR A 191 -16.23 -17.54 -3.68
N ALA A 192 -15.08 -16.87 -3.81
CA ALA A 192 -14.38 -16.18 -2.73
C ALA A 192 -14.34 -14.68 -3.00
N ARG A 193 -14.06 -13.86 -1.97
CA ARG A 193 -13.60 -12.47 -2.18
C ARG A 193 -12.09 -12.46 -2.11
N LEU A 194 -11.45 -11.78 -3.04
CA LEU A 194 -9.99 -11.78 -3.15
C LEU A 194 -9.43 -10.49 -2.55
N CYS A 195 -8.59 -10.60 -1.51
CA CYS A 195 -7.76 -9.49 -1.07
C CYS A 195 -6.91 -9.02 -2.26
N ARG A 196 -6.85 -7.72 -2.54
CA ARG A 196 -5.87 -7.22 -3.49
C ARG A 196 -4.48 -7.35 -2.88
N HIS A 197 -3.53 -7.88 -3.64
CA HIS A 197 -2.12 -8.02 -3.26
C HIS A 197 -1.26 -7.64 -4.46
N GLN A 198 -0.04 -7.19 -4.19
CA GLN A 198 0.96 -6.98 -5.22
C GLN A 198 1.70 -8.30 -5.45
N ARG A 199 1.59 -8.85 -6.66
CA ARG A 199 2.32 -10.06 -7.06
C ARG A 199 3.82 -9.77 -7.03
N LYS A 200 4.51 -10.24 -5.99
CA LYS A 200 5.95 -10.53 -6.09
C LYS A 200 6.10 -11.88 -6.80
N THR A 201 7.01 -11.93 -7.79
CA THR A 201 7.51 -13.04 -8.63
C THR A 201 6.82 -14.40 -8.48
N PRO A 202 6.36 -15.09 -9.55
CA PRO A 202 5.47 -16.24 -9.42
C PRO A 202 6.11 -17.39 -8.61
N ARG A 203 5.57 -17.60 -7.42
CA ARG A 203 5.72 -18.82 -6.61
C ARG A 203 4.62 -19.82 -7.02
N ARG A 204 4.70 -21.09 -6.60
CA ARG A 204 3.69 -22.12 -6.97
C ARG A 204 2.29 -21.67 -6.55
N THR A 205 1.39 -21.56 -7.52
CA THR A 205 0.04 -20.97 -7.36
C THR A 205 -1.02 -21.95 -7.82
N PRO A 206 -1.35 -22.97 -7.00
CA PRO A 206 -2.23 -24.03 -7.45
C PRO A 206 -3.69 -23.62 -7.61
N LEU A 207 -4.14 -22.53 -6.96
CA LEU A 207 -5.46 -21.93 -7.19
C LEU A 207 -5.31 -20.52 -7.77
N LEU A 208 -5.76 -20.35 -9.01
CA LEU A 208 -5.80 -19.07 -9.72
C LEU A 208 -7.23 -18.68 -10.04
N THR A 209 -7.53 -17.39 -9.98
CA THR A 209 -8.75 -16.82 -10.56
C THR A 209 -8.66 -16.77 -12.08
N ALA A 210 -9.79 -16.59 -12.77
CA ALA A 210 -9.81 -16.42 -14.23
C ALA A 210 -8.95 -15.24 -14.73
N GLN A 211 -8.73 -14.23 -13.89
CA GLN A 211 -7.89 -13.07 -14.17
C GLN A 211 -6.40 -13.29 -13.84
N GLY A 212 -6.01 -14.50 -13.43
CA GLY A 212 -4.63 -14.85 -13.10
C GLY A 212 -4.17 -14.40 -11.70
N ASP A 213 -5.08 -13.92 -10.85
CA ASP A 213 -4.76 -13.58 -9.46
C ASP A 213 -4.78 -14.86 -8.59
N PRO A 214 -3.76 -15.11 -7.74
CA PRO A 214 -3.71 -16.31 -6.91
C PRO A 214 -4.62 -16.24 -5.69
N LEU A 215 -5.49 -17.25 -5.54
CA LEU A 215 -6.28 -17.49 -4.34
C LEU A 215 -5.48 -18.27 -3.28
N LEU A 216 -4.63 -19.18 -3.73
CA LEU A 216 -3.71 -19.96 -2.89
C LEU A 216 -2.34 -19.97 -3.54
N ALA A 217 -1.33 -19.53 -2.78
CA ALA A 217 0.07 -19.57 -3.17
C ALA A 217 0.88 -20.24 -2.07
N HIS A 218 1.93 -20.97 -2.45
CA HIS A 218 2.88 -21.53 -1.48
C HIS A 218 4.30 -21.47 -2.00
N TRP A 219 5.24 -21.42 -1.05
CA TRP A 219 6.67 -21.42 -1.35
C TRP A 219 7.41 -22.32 -0.36
N GLN A 220 8.56 -22.83 -0.81
CA GLN A 220 9.52 -23.53 0.04
C GLN A 220 10.80 -22.71 0.08
N TYR A 221 11.31 -22.46 1.29
CA TYR A 221 12.58 -21.76 1.51
C TYR A 221 13.37 -22.54 2.56
N GLY A 222 14.51 -23.09 2.16
CA GLY A 222 15.20 -24.10 2.94
C GLY A 222 14.28 -25.28 3.27
N LEU A 223 14.21 -25.64 4.56
CA LEU A 223 13.33 -26.67 5.10
C LEU A 223 11.92 -26.15 5.44
N GLY A 224 11.69 -24.84 5.40
CA GLY A 224 10.41 -24.22 5.73
C GLY A 224 9.45 -24.15 4.52
N ARG A 225 8.15 -24.27 4.78
CA ARG A 225 7.08 -24.02 3.80
C ARG A 225 6.17 -22.91 4.31
N ALA A 226 5.92 -21.90 3.48
CA ALA A 226 4.95 -20.85 3.76
C ALA A 226 3.79 -20.92 2.76
N VAL A 227 2.58 -20.66 3.26
CA VAL A 227 1.34 -20.70 2.48
C VAL A 227 0.58 -19.39 2.69
N ALA A 228 0.13 -18.80 1.59
CA ALA A 228 -0.71 -17.61 1.58
C ALA A 228 -2.07 -17.95 0.96
N PHE A 229 -3.14 -17.75 1.73
CA PHE A 229 -4.51 -17.78 1.26
C PHE A 229 -5.04 -16.35 1.21
N THR A 230 -5.46 -15.90 0.03
CA THR A 230 -5.72 -14.47 -0.24
C THR A 230 -7.20 -14.12 -0.23
N SER A 231 -7.99 -14.90 0.50
CA SER A 231 -9.41 -14.68 0.76
C SER A 231 -9.67 -14.80 2.26
N ASP A 232 -10.87 -14.43 2.67
CA ASP A 232 -11.32 -14.56 4.06
C ASP A 232 -11.35 -16.05 4.49
N ALA A 233 -10.64 -16.33 5.58
CA ALA A 233 -10.64 -17.61 6.29
C ALA A 233 -11.63 -17.62 7.47
N ARG A 234 -12.39 -16.54 7.66
CA ARG A 234 -13.39 -16.35 8.74
C ARG A 234 -14.74 -15.92 8.15
N ALA A 235 -15.74 -15.75 9.02
CA ALA A 235 -17.15 -15.58 8.63
C ALA A 235 -17.52 -14.18 8.14
N LYS A 236 -16.58 -13.23 8.14
CA LYS A 236 -16.90 -11.82 7.88
C LYS A 236 -17.37 -11.60 6.43
N TRP A 237 -16.79 -12.33 5.48
CA TRP A 237 -17.15 -12.30 4.06
C TRP A 237 -17.10 -13.68 3.37
N GLY A 238 -16.64 -14.72 4.07
CA GLY A 238 -16.48 -16.09 3.56
C GLY A 238 -17.70 -17.00 3.73
N SER A 239 -18.94 -16.51 3.76
CA SER A 239 -20.12 -17.37 4.05
C SER A 239 -20.26 -18.57 3.10
N ARG A 240 -20.08 -18.36 1.79
CA ARG A 240 -20.06 -19.44 0.79
C ARG A 240 -18.86 -20.38 0.93
N TRP A 241 -17.75 -19.85 1.44
CA TRP A 241 -16.50 -20.56 1.65
C TRP A 241 -16.59 -21.48 2.88
N ILE A 242 -17.11 -20.98 3.99
CA ILE A 242 -17.32 -21.72 5.25
C ILE A 242 -18.36 -22.82 5.11
N ASN A 243 -19.44 -22.54 4.35
CA ASN A 243 -20.51 -23.52 4.11
C ASN A 243 -20.12 -24.59 3.08
N TRP A 244 -18.90 -24.57 2.57
CA TRP A 244 -18.43 -25.59 1.65
C TRP A 244 -18.19 -26.90 2.41
N ALA A 245 -18.80 -27.99 1.92
CA ALA A 245 -18.67 -29.32 2.54
C ALA A 245 -17.21 -29.78 2.73
N ARG A 246 -16.27 -29.26 1.92
CA ARG A 246 -14.84 -29.58 2.01
C ARG A 246 -14.00 -28.50 2.70
N TYR A 247 -14.61 -27.48 3.31
CA TYR A 247 -13.92 -26.38 4.00
C TYR A 247 -12.93 -26.89 5.07
N ARG A 248 -13.41 -27.76 5.97
CA ARG A 248 -12.56 -28.36 7.00
C ARG A 248 -11.42 -29.19 6.40
N THR A 249 -11.72 -30.00 5.38
CA THR A 249 -10.73 -30.81 4.67
C THR A 249 -9.65 -29.94 4.04
N PHE A 250 -10.04 -28.84 3.39
CA PHE A 250 -9.11 -27.88 2.80
C PHE A 250 -8.14 -27.29 3.82
N TRP A 251 -8.64 -26.79 4.95
CA TRP A 251 -7.79 -26.17 5.98
C TRP A 251 -6.90 -27.17 6.72
N VAL A 252 -7.33 -28.41 6.88
CA VAL A 252 -6.50 -29.48 7.46
C VAL A 252 -5.37 -29.89 6.51
N GLN A 253 -5.54 -29.77 5.20
CA GLN A 253 -4.50 -30.13 4.23
C GLN A 253 -3.42 -29.07 4.04
N ILE A 254 -3.74 -27.79 4.26
CA ILE A 254 -2.77 -26.70 4.11
C ILE A 254 -1.51 -26.92 4.97
N PRO A 255 -1.62 -27.28 6.27
CA PRO A 255 -0.46 -27.61 7.11
C PRO A 255 0.22 -28.92 6.72
N ILE A 256 -0.53 -29.93 6.25
CA ILE A 256 0.00 -31.29 6.01
C ILE A 256 0.97 -31.35 4.80
N GLY A 257 0.89 -30.37 3.89
CA GLY A 257 1.94 -30.21 2.88
C GLY A 257 3.25 -29.64 3.44
N ALA A 258 3.25 -28.93 4.57
CA ALA A 258 4.49 -28.47 5.18
C ALA A 258 5.25 -29.69 5.75
N PRO A 259 6.58 -29.76 5.58
CA PRO A 259 7.35 -30.84 6.19
C PRO A 259 7.05 -30.85 7.70
N ARG A 260 6.73 -32.02 8.24
CA ARG A 260 6.74 -32.24 9.68
C ARG A 260 8.17 -32.05 10.14
N ILE A 261 8.46 -30.91 10.74
CA ILE A 261 9.70 -30.74 11.48
C ILE A 261 9.51 -31.55 12.75
N GLU A 262 10.38 -32.55 12.99
CA GLU A 262 10.45 -33.17 14.31
C GLU A 262 10.65 -32.04 15.32
N THR A 263 9.71 -31.88 16.24
CA THR A 263 9.78 -30.92 17.34
C THR A 263 10.91 -31.31 18.27
N GLY A 264 12.14 -30.99 17.88
CA GLY A 264 13.20 -30.62 18.79
C GLY A 264 13.13 -29.10 18.95
N ASP A 265 12.65 -28.65 20.11
CA ASP A 265 12.77 -27.29 20.66
C ASP A 265 12.64 -26.13 19.65
N LEU A 266 11.53 -26.13 18.91
CA LEU A 266 11.15 -25.01 18.04
C LEU A 266 10.03 -24.20 18.70
N SER A 267 10.27 -22.93 18.99
CA SER A 267 9.24 -21.95 19.31
C SER A 267 8.91 -21.14 18.06
N ALA A 268 7.64 -20.83 17.85
CA ALA A 268 7.21 -20.00 16.73
C ALA A 268 6.27 -18.90 17.26
N ASP A 269 6.69 -17.66 17.06
CA ASP A 269 5.93 -16.48 17.42
C ASP A 269 5.39 -15.81 16.17
N VAL A 270 4.10 -15.46 16.21
CA VAL A 270 3.42 -14.80 15.11
C VAL A 270 3.07 -13.39 15.56
N ALA A 271 3.75 -12.41 14.97
CA ALA A 271 3.47 -11.00 15.17
C ALA A 271 2.85 -10.42 13.89
N ILE A 272 1.85 -9.56 14.06
CA ILE A 272 1.33 -8.77 12.94
C ILE A 272 1.87 -7.35 13.12
N GLU A 273 2.93 -7.03 12.40
CA GLU A 273 3.54 -5.70 12.41
C GLU A 273 3.33 -5.03 11.05
N ARG A 274 2.86 -3.78 11.06
CA ARG A 274 2.72 -2.96 9.83
C ARG A 274 1.87 -3.64 8.73
N GLY A 275 0.87 -4.43 9.13
CA GLY A 275 0.02 -5.17 8.19
C GLY A 275 0.68 -6.37 7.51
N ASN A 276 1.92 -6.69 7.87
CA ASN A 276 2.63 -7.89 7.47
C ASN A 276 2.57 -8.91 8.61
N GLY A 277 2.25 -10.16 8.26
CA GLY A 277 2.43 -11.27 9.20
C GLY A 277 3.91 -11.64 9.26
N ILE A 278 4.55 -11.38 10.40
CA ILE A 278 5.89 -11.83 10.71
C ILE A 278 5.76 -13.12 11.51
N ILE A 279 6.41 -14.17 11.03
CA ILE A 279 6.51 -15.44 11.73
C ILE A 279 7.98 -15.61 12.08
N SER A 280 8.30 -15.47 13.36
CA SER A 280 9.61 -15.75 13.91
C SER A 280 9.62 -17.20 14.38
N VAL A 281 10.59 -17.99 13.92
CA VAL A 281 10.76 -19.37 14.37
C VAL A 281 12.16 -19.48 14.95
N GLU A 282 12.25 -19.83 16.23
CA GLU A 282 13.51 -20.06 16.93
C GLU A 282 13.69 -21.55 17.16
N ALA A 283 14.92 -22.04 16.95
CA ALA A 283 15.30 -23.42 17.23
C ALA A 283 16.38 -23.42 18.31
N MET A 284 16.07 -24.00 19.47
CA MET A 284 17.04 -24.24 20.55
C MET A 284 17.56 -25.68 20.48
N ASP A 285 18.76 -25.92 20.99
CA ASP A 285 19.21 -27.28 21.30
C ASP A 285 18.82 -27.66 22.73
N ALA A 286 19.01 -28.94 23.09
CA ALA A 286 18.72 -29.46 24.44
C ALA A 286 19.57 -28.81 25.56
N ALA A 287 20.53 -27.95 25.21
CA ALA A 287 21.36 -27.18 26.14
C ALA A 287 20.98 -25.69 26.20
N GLY A 288 19.92 -25.26 25.49
CA GLY A 288 19.41 -23.88 25.50
C GLY A 288 20.14 -22.91 24.57
N ASN A 289 20.97 -23.39 23.65
CA ASN A 289 21.70 -22.54 22.70
C ASN A 289 20.92 -22.37 21.39
N TYR A 290 20.99 -21.17 20.82
CA TYR A 290 20.42 -20.88 19.50
C TYR A 290 21.17 -21.63 18.40
N ARG A 291 20.45 -22.40 17.58
CA ARG A 291 21.03 -23.00 16.38
C ARG A 291 21.12 -21.96 15.27
N THR A 292 22.28 -21.31 15.14
CA THR A 292 22.58 -20.47 13.98
C THR A 292 22.98 -21.34 12.79
N SER A 293 22.28 -21.18 11.67
CA SER A 293 22.66 -21.72 10.35
C SER A 293 23.38 -20.66 9.53
#